data_AF-A0A960T5K2-F1
#
_entry.id   AF-A0A960T5K2-F1
#
_cell.length_a   1.000
_cell.length_b   1.000
_cell.length_c   1.000
_cell.angle_alpha   90.00
_cell.angle_beta   90.00
_cell.angle_gamma   90.00
#
_symmetry.space_group_name_H-M   'P 1'
#
loop_
_entity.id
_entity.type
_entity.pdbx_description
1 polymer ?
#
loop_
_entity_poly.entity_id
_entity_poly.type
_entity_poly.pdbx_seq_one_letter_code
_entity_poly.pdbx_strand_id
1 'polypeptide(L)'
;MHGPFLMSLSALDLFTIGVGPSSSHTVGPMRAARGFVLGLAETERVARVRCDLYGSLAATGKGHGTDIAVMMGFLGMDPETIDVDAIPALVDEIRGSKSLRLPWGATLPFDPKTDLEFKRLKPLPLHPNGMHFQALDSADAVIAEEI
;
A
#
# COMPACT_ATOMS: atom_id res chain seq x y z
N MET A 1 15.49 -3.99 35.25
CA MET A 1 15.84 -2.70 34.62
C MET A 1 16.15 -2.98 33.17
N HIS A 2 15.33 -2.51 32.23
CA HIS A 2 15.63 -2.55 30.80
C HIS A 2 15.93 -1.12 30.37
N GLY A 3 17.15 -0.87 29.89
CA GLY A 3 17.59 0.44 29.43
C GLY A 3 16.88 0.85 28.14
N PRO A 4 16.84 2.15 27.82
CA PRO A 4 16.17 2.64 26.63
C PRO A 4 16.93 2.14 25.38
N PHE A 5 16.20 1.50 24.47
CA PHE A 5 16.69 1.16 23.14
C PHE A 5 16.87 2.48 22.39
N LEU A 6 18.10 2.95 22.24
CA LEU A 6 18.44 4.06 21.35
C LEU A 6 18.23 3.56 19.91
N MET A 7 17.10 3.92 19.30
CA MET A 7 16.98 3.87 17.84
C MET A 7 18.01 4.86 17.27
N SER A 8 19.10 4.34 16.72
CA SER A 8 20.07 5.16 15.99
C SER A 8 19.48 5.52 14.64
N LEU A 9 19.02 6.75 14.48
CA LEU A 9 18.64 7.30 13.17
C LEU A 9 19.94 7.56 12.38
N SER A 10 20.14 6.84 11.29
CA SER A 10 21.30 7.01 10.41
C SER A 10 21.04 8.17 9.44
N ALA A 11 22.09 8.88 9.01
CA ALA A 11 21.98 9.86 7.93
C ALA A 11 21.46 9.22 6.62
N LEU A 12 21.61 7.90 6.46
CA LEU A 12 21.05 7.12 5.35
C LEU A 12 19.53 6.93 5.45
N ASP A 13 18.93 7.02 6.64
CA ASP A 13 17.46 6.97 6.83
C ASP A 13 16.79 8.28 6.38
N LEU A 14 17.56 9.37 6.28
CA LEU A 14 17.07 10.70 5.87
C LEU A 14 17.02 10.88 4.35
N PHE A 15 17.75 10.06 3.58
CA PHE A 15 17.85 10.19 2.12
C PHE A 15 17.55 8.86 1.45
N THR A 16 16.27 8.60 1.20
CA THR A 16 15.84 7.53 0.30
C THR A 16 15.68 8.11 -1.11
N ILE A 17 16.43 7.57 -2.08
CA ILE A 17 16.14 7.77 -3.50
C ILE A 17 14.84 7.01 -3.75
N GLY A 18 13.77 7.73 -4.10
CA GLY A 18 12.46 7.15 -4.28
C GLY A 18 11.66 7.91 -5.31
N VAL A 19 10.70 7.21 -5.91
CA VAL A 19 9.80 7.76 -6.92
C VAL A 19 8.78 8.67 -6.21
N GLY A 20 8.76 9.97 -6.55
CA GLY A 20 7.72 10.92 -6.13
C GLY A 20 8.20 12.10 -5.24
N PRO A 21 7.41 13.19 -5.14
CA PRO A 21 7.80 14.43 -4.46
C PRO A 21 7.88 14.30 -2.92
N SER A 22 7.35 13.22 -2.34
CA SER A 22 7.39 12.93 -0.89
C SER A 22 7.52 11.44 -0.63
N SER A 23 8.60 11.03 0.04
CA SER A 23 8.88 9.63 0.38
C SER A 23 7.82 9.02 1.31
N SER A 24 7.24 9.81 2.22
CA SER A 24 6.21 9.34 3.16
C SER A 24 4.85 9.06 2.53
N HIS A 25 4.58 9.63 1.34
CA HIS A 25 3.33 9.46 0.61
C HIS A 25 3.45 8.51 -0.59
N THR A 26 4.68 8.12 -0.94
CA THR A 26 4.94 7.26 -2.10
C THR A 26 5.71 6.00 -1.71
N VAL A 27 6.98 6.15 -1.31
CA VAL A 27 7.84 5.01 -0.94
C VAL A 27 7.28 4.22 0.25
N GLY A 28 6.85 4.92 1.31
CA GLY A 28 6.28 4.28 2.51
C GLY A 28 5.04 3.44 2.20
N PRO A 29 3.98 4.02 1.60
CA PRO A 29 2.77 3.29 1.22
C PRO A 29 3.03 2.12 0.25
N MET A 30 3.94 2.30 -0.72
CA MET A 30 4.29 1.23 -1.66
C MET A 30 4.99 0.06 -0.96
N ARG A 31 5.96 0.33 -0.08
CA ARG A 31 6.63 -0.71 0.72
C ARG A 31 5.65 -1.44 1.63
N ALA A 32 4.75 -0.71 2.29
CA ALA A 32 3.76 -1.29 3.20
C ALA A 32 2.78 -2.21 2.45
N ALA A 33 2.22 -1.74 1.33
CA ALA A 33 1.31 -2.53 0.51
C ALA A 33 2.00 -3.77 -0.08
N ARG A 34 3.26 -3.65 -0.51
CA ARG A 34 4.09 -4.79 -0.96
C ARG A 34 4.35 -5.79 0.16
N GLY A 35 4.73 -5.30 1.35
CA GLY A 35 4.96 -6.14 2.52
C GLY A 35 3.72 -6.95 2.89
N PHE A 36 2.56 -6.29 2.91
CA PHE A 36 1.29 -6.93 3.18
C PHE A 36 1.02 -8.10 2.22
N VAL A 37 1.05 -7.88 0.90
CA VAL A 37 0.72 -8.95 -0.07
C VAL A 37 1.76 -10.08 -0.07
N LEU A 38 3.05 -9.78 0.14
CA LEU A 38 4.09 -10.80 0.22
C LEU A 38 4.06 -11.60 1.54
N GLY A 39 3.44 -11.05 2.59
CA GLY A 39 3.27 -11.70 3.89
C GLY A 39 2.06 -12.64 3.98
N LEU A 40 1.20 -12.70 2.96
CA LEU A 40 0.00 -13.54 2.98
C LEU A 40 0.36 -15.04 2.85
N ALA A 41 -0.14 -15.86 3.77
CA ALA A 41 0.12 -17.30 3.80
C ALA A 41 -0.91 -18.12 2.98
N GLU A 42 -2.20 -17.82 3.09
CA GLU A 42 -3.31 -18.55 2.43
C GLU A 42 -3.70 -17.89 1.09
N THR A 43 -2.72 -17.74 0.20
CA THR A 43 -2.86 -16.97 -1.06
C THR A 43 -4.00 -17.44 -1.97
N GLU A 44 -4.33 -18.73 -1.93
CA GLU A 44 -5.41 -19.36 -2.69
C GLU A 44 -6.81 -18.99 -2.21
N ARG A 45 -6.94 -18.52 -0.96
CA ARG A 45 -8.21 -18.07 -0.39
C ARG A 45 -8.46 -16.59 -0.62
N VAL A 46 -7.44 -15.82 -1.01
CA VAL A 46 -7.56 -14.37 -1.23
C VAL A 46 -8.40 -14.12 -2.49
N ALA A 47 -9.58 -13.55 -2.31
CA ALA A 47 -10.48 -13.14 -3.40
C ALA A 47 -10.47 -11.63 -3.63
N ARG A 48 -10.03 -10.84 -2.65
CA ARG A 48 -9.97 -9.38 -2.72
C ARG A 48 -8.90 -8.80 -1.80
N VAL A 49 -8.29 -7.69 -2.21
CA VAL A 49 -7.41 -6.88 -1.34
C VAL A 49 -7.96 -5.46 -1.25
N ARG A 50 -7.81 -4.84 -0.06
CA ARG A 50 -8.25 -3.46 0.20
C ARG A 50 -7.21 -2.70 0.99
N CYS A 51 -7.26 -1.38 0.85
CA CYS A 51 -6.49 -0.44 1.66
C CYS A 51 -7.36 0.74 2.06
N ASP A 52 -7.44 1.01 3.37
CA ASP A 52 -7.95 2.26 3.88
C ASP A 52 -6.79 3.18 4.28
N LEU A 53 -6.82 4.41 3.78
CA LEU A 53 -5.84 5.45 4.11
C LEU A 53 -6.44 6.40 5.14
N TYR A 54 -5.69 6.73 6.17
CA TYR A 54 -6.13 7.58 7.29
C TYR A 54 -5.23 8.79 7.50
N GLY A 55 -5.71 9.76 8.29
CA GLY A 55 -4.93 10.91 8.73
C GLY A 55 -4.39 11.76 7.58
N SER A 56 -3.10 12.12 7.62
CA SER A 56 -2.50 12.99 6.61
C SER A 56 -2.39 12.31 5.24
N LEU A 57 -2.14 10.99 5.19
CA LEU A 57 -2.22 10.21 3.95
C LEU A 57 -3.60 10.33 3.28
N ALA A 58 -4.69 10.28 4.06
CA ALA A 58 -6.04 10.44 3.54
C ALA A 58 -6.31 11.86 2.99
N ALA A 59 -5.73 12.87 3.64
CA ALA A 59 -5.94 14.27 3.32
C ALA A 59 -5.21 14.69 2.05
N THR A 60 -3.92 14.32 1.93
CA THR A 60 -3.02 14.81 0.88
C THR A 60 -2.59 13.74 -0.13
N GLY A 61 -2.79 12.45 0.17
CA GLY A 61 -2.21 11.34 -0.59
C GLY A 61 -2.62 11.27 -2.06
N LYS A 62 -3.85 11.67 -2.42
CA LYS A 62 -4.28 11.68 -3.82
C LYS A 62 -3.48 12.67 -4.70
N GLY A 63 -3.05 13.79 -4.12
CA GLY A 63 -2.18 14.76 -4.81
C GLY A 63 -0.70 14.36 -4.83
N HIS A 64 -0.33 13.34 -4.05
CA HIS A 64 1.06 12.85 -3.91
C HIS A 64 1.25 11.45 -4.50
N GLY A 65 0.25 10.88 -5.17
CA GLY A 65 0.33 9.55 -5.78
C GLY A 65 0.28 8.39 -4.80
N THR A 66 -0.28 8.56 -3.59
CA THR A 66 -0.41 7.47 -2.61
C THR A 66 -1.30 6.34 -3.12
N ASP A 67 -2.34 6.65 -3.88
CA ASP A 67 -3.17 5.63 -4.54
C ASP A 67 -2.34 4.78 -5.51
N ILE A 68 -1.52 5.44 -6.33
CA ILE A 68 -0.60 4.80 -7.27
C ILE A 68 0.42 3.94 -6.51
N ALA A 69 1.02 4.47 -5.46
CA ALA A 69 1.99 3.77 -4.63
C ALA A 69 1.44 2.47 -4.04
N VAL A 70 0.22 2.50 -3.47
CA VAL A 70 -0.44 1.31 -2.93
C VAL A 70 -0.74 0.31 -4.03
N MET A 71 -1.24 0.74 -5.20
CA MET A 71 -1.49 -0.15 -6.33
C MET A 71 -0.21 -0.85 -6.81
N MET A 72 0.89 -0.11 -6.97
CA MET A 72 2.19 -0.69 -7.39
C MET A 72 2.73 -1.65 -6.31
N GLY A 73 2.54 -1.32 -5.03
CA GLY A 73 2.91 -2.22 -3.93
C GLY A 73 2.11 -3.52 -3.94
N PHE A 74 0.80 -3.47 -4.19
CA PHE A 74 -0.03 -4.68 -4.36
C PHE A 74 0.39 -5.54 -5.56
N LEU A 75 0.90 -4.94 -6.64
CA LEU A 75 1.53 -5.69 -7.75
C LEU A 75 2.87 -6.36 -7.35
N GLY A 76 3.38 -6.08 -6.15
CA GLY A 76 4.66 -6.59 -5.65
C GLY A 76 5.88 -5.79 -6.10
N MET A 77 5.68 -4.64 -6.73
CA MET A 77 6.77 -3.81 -7.26
C MET A 77 7.54 -3.13 -6.13
N ASP A 78 8.85 -3.05 -6.26
CA ASP A 78 9.74 -2.42 -5.29
C ASP A 78 10.04 -0.97 -5.70
N PRO A 79 9.80 0.04 -4.83
CA PRO A 79 10.02 1.45 -5.18
C PRO A 79 11.47 1.79 -5.54
N GLU A 80 12.45 0.96 -5.16
CA GLU A 80 13.86 1.18 -5.49
C GLU A 80 14.22 0.69 -6.89
N THR A 81 13.43 -0.23 -7.46
CA THR A 81 13.75 -0.90 -8.73
C THR A 81 12.66 -0.80 -9.78
N ILE A 82 11.51 -0.19 -9.44
CA ILE A 82 10.39 -0.02 -10.36
C ILE A 82 10.79 0.85 -11.56
N ASP A 83 10.41 0.40 -12.75
CA ASP A 83 10.43 1.23 -13.95
C ASP A 83 9.30 2.28 -13.86
N VAL A 84 9.69 3.52 -13.60
CA VAL A 84 8.76 4.65 -13.43
C VAL A 84 7.98 4.96 -14.70
N ASP A 85 8.54 4.64 -15.88
CA ASP A 85 7.91 4.92 -17.17
C ASP A 85 6.75 3.93 -17.44
N ALA A 86 6.76 2.77 -16.79
CA ALA A 86 5.71 1.76 -16.89
C ALA A 86 4.48 2.08 -16.00
N ILE A 87 4.64 2.90 -14.96
CA ILE A 87 3.58 3.17 -13.95
C ILE A 87 2.27 3.67 -14.58
N PRO A 88 2.27 4.66 -15.50
CA PRO A 88 1.02 5.16 -16.08
C PRO A 88 0.21 4.07 -16.78
N ALA A 89 0.88 3.23 -17.58
CA ALA A 89 0.22 2.14 -18.30
C ALA A 89 -0.39 1.10 -17.35
N LEU A 90 0.32 0.75 -16.27
CA LEU A 90 -0.16 -0.19 -15.26
C LEU A 90 -1.38 0.36 -14.50
N VAL A 91 -1.36 1.66 -14.16
CA VAL A 91 -2.48 2.33 -13.50
C VAL A 91 -3.70 2.37 -14.41
N ASP A 92 -3.52 2.66 -15.69
CA ASP A 92 -4.59 2.67 -16.68
C ASP A 92 -5.16 1.27 -16.91
N GLU A 93 -4.31 0.23 -16.92
CA GLU A 93 -4.73 -1.17 -16.98
C GLU A 93 -5.62 -1.52 -15.79
N ILE A 94 -5.16 -1.27 -14.55
CA ILE A 94 -5.94 -1.55 -13.33
C ILE A 94 -7.28 -0.81 -13.34
N ARG A 95 -7.29 0.47 -13.70
CA ARG A 95 -8.51 1.29 -13.75
C ARG A 95 -9.48 0.83 -14.83
N GLY A 96 -8.96 0.37 -15.97
CA GLY A 96 -9.74 -0.09 -17.11
C GLY A 96 -10.31 -1.50 -16.90
N SER A 97 -9.50 -2.43 -16.42
CA SER A 97 -9.89 -3.82 -16.20
C SER A 97 -10.63 -4.04 -14.89
N LYS A 98 -10.47 -3.12 -13.92
CA LYS A 98 -10.91 -3.29 -12.53
C LYS A 98 -10.39 -4.58 -11.90
N SER A 99 -9.14 -4.90 -12.20
CA SER A 99 -8.46 -6.07 -11.68
C SER A 99 -7.02 -5.76 -11.35
N LEU A 100 -6.44 -6.53 -10.43
CA LEU A 100 -5.05 -6.44 -10.06
C LEU A 100 -4.42 -7.83 -10.06
N ARG A 101 -3.20 -7.95 -10.60
CA ARG A 101 -2.42 -9.20 -10.58
C ARG A 101 -1.47 -9.19 -9.39
N LEU A 102 -1.68 -10.11 -8.46
CA LEU A 102 -0.87 -10.25 -7.25
C LEU A 102 0.46 -10.96 -7.55
N PRO A 103 1.45 -10.86 -6.65
CA PRO A 103 2.82 -11.33 -6.92
C PRO A 103 2.92 -12.84 -7.20
N TRP A 104 2.01 -13.65 -6.63
CA TRP A 104 1.94 -15.09 -6.88
C TRP A 104 1.18 -15.46 -8.17
N GLY A 105 0.74 -14.47 -8.95
CA GLY A 105 0.16 -14.65 -10.27
C GLY A 105 -1.37 -14.66 -10.34
N ALA A 106 -2.07 -14.70 -9.20
CA ALA A 106 -3.53 -14.59 -9.19
C ALA A 106 -3.98 -13.19 -9.65
N THR A 107 -5.05 -13.14 -10.44
CA THR A 107 -5.70 -11.88 -10.83
C THR A 107 -7.02 -11.77 -10.08
N LEU A 108 -7.17 -10.71 -9.28
CA LEU A 108 -8.35 -10.49 -8.45
C LEU A 108 -9.12 -9.25 -8.91
N PRO A 109 -10.44 -9.19 -8.68
CA PRO A 109 -11.19 -7.95 -8.81
C PRO A 109 -10.61 -6.87 -7.89
N PHE A 110 -10.42 -5.68 -8.44
CA PHE A 110 -9.92 -4.52 -7.71
C PHE A 110 -10.42 -3.24 -8.40
N ASP A 111 -11.37 -2.53 -7.77
CA ASP A 111 -11.79 -1.20 -8.20
C ASP A 111 -11.17 -0.18 -7.24
N PRO A 112 -10.18 0.63 -7.68
CA PRO A 112 -9.51 1.61 -6.84
C PRO A 112 -10.48 2.60 -6.16
N LYS A 113 -11.69 2.80 -6.69
CA LYS A 113 -12.69 3.68 -6.07
C LYS A 113 -13.31 3.09 -4.82
N THR A 114 -13.39 1.76 -4.71
CA THR A 114 -14.03 1.06 -3.59
C THR A 114 -13.06 0.27 -2.74
N ASP A 115 -11.90 -0.09 -3.29
CA ASP A 115 -10.88 -0.90 -2.62
C ASP A 115 -9.70 -0.08 -2.08
N LEU A 116 -9.67 1.21 -2.40
CA LEU A 116 -8.68 2.15 -1.89
C LEU A 116 -9.40 3.41 -1.37
N GLU A 117 -9.80 3.37 -0.09
CA GLU A 117 -10.63 4.42 0.51
C GLU A 117 -9.78 5.44 1.28
N PHE A 118 -9.99 6.73 0.99
CA PHE A 118 -9.36 7.84 1.72
C PHE A 118 -10.27 8.27 2.89
N LYS A 119 -10.07 7.68 4.08
CA LYS A 119 -10.87 7.92 5.30
C LYS A 119 -10.42 9.18 6.05
N ARG A 120 -10.71 10.33 5.44
CA ARG A 120 -10.32 11.68 5.93
C ARG A 120 -10.85 12.07 7.31
N LEU A 121 -11.93 11.43 7.79
CA LEU A 121 -12.65 11.84 9.01
C LEU A 121 -12.44 10.91 10.21
N LYS A 122 -11.61 9.87 10.10
CA LYS A 122 -11.35 8.92 11.19
C LYS A 122 -9.83 8.81 11.42
N PRO A 123 -9.22 9.57 12.33
CA PRO A 123 -7.82 9.34 12.66
C PRO A 123 -7.67 7.98 13.37
N LEU A 124 -6.67 7.19 12.96
CA LEU A 124 -6.21 6.06 13.77
C LEU A 124 -5.41 6.63 14.96
N PRO A 125 -5.64 6.15 16.20
CA PRO A 125 -5.03 6.74 17.40
C PRO A 125 -3.51 6.60 17.48
N LEU A 126 -2.88 5.76 16.65
CA LEU A 126 -1.47 5.37 16.76
C LEU A 126 -0.50 6.08 15.79
N HIS A 127 -0.96 6.57 14.63
CA HIS A 127 -0.05 7.18 13.65
C HIS A 127 -0.76 8.22 12.75
N PRO A 128 -0.14 9.39 12.49
CA PRO A 128 -0.73 10.41 11.61
C PRO A 128 -0.87 9.93 10.16
N ASN A 129 -0.13 8.90 9.76
CA ASN A 129 -0.14 8.28 8.44
C ASN A 129 -0.54 6.81 8.58
N GLY A 130 -1.79 6.56 8.93
CA GLY A 130 -2.31 5.21 9.09
C GLY A 130 -2.72 4.60 7.76
N MET A 131 -2.41 3.32 7.58
CA MET A 131 -2.90 2.49 6.47
C MET A 131 -3.55 1.27 7.11
N HIS A 132 -4.63 0.75 6.54
CA HIS A 132 -5.20 -0.52 6.99
C HIS A 132 -5.39 -1.40 5.77
N PHE A 133 -4.59 -2.44 5.68
CA PHE A 133 -4.64 -3.41 4.61
C PHE A 133 -5.51 -4.58 5.02
N GLN A 134 -6.30 -5.09 4.08
CA GLN A 134 -7.15 -6.26 4.31
C GLN A 134 -7.09 -7.19 3.10
N ALA A 135 -7.04 -8.49 3.37
CA ALA A 135 -7.25 -9.56 2.41
C ALA A 135 -8.54 -10.27 2.79
N LEU A 136 -9.46 -10.40 1.83
CA LEU A 136 -10.76 -11.00 2.02
C LEU A 136 -10.89 -12.26 1.17
N ASP A 137 -11.64 -13.24 1.67
CA ASP A 137 -12.03 -14.41 0.91
C ASP A 137 -13.27 -14.17 0.04
N SER A 138 -13.73 -15.19 -0.68
CA SER A 138 -14.88 -15.10 -1.59
C SER A 138 -16.23 -14.83 -0.88
N ALA A 139 -16.27 -14.96 0.45
CA ALA A 139 -17.43 -14.65 1.28
C ALA A 139 -17.32 -13.25 1.93
N ASP A 140 -16.37 -12.42 1.47
CA ASP A 140 -16.02 -11.13 2.06
C ASP A 140 -15.56 -11.21 3.53
N ALA A 141 -15.10 -12.39 3.99
CA ALA A 141 -14.52 -12.53 5.32
C ALA A 141 -13.05 -12.10 5.31
N VAL A 142 -12.63 -11.29 6.29
CA VAL A 142 -11.24 -10.89 6.45
C VAL A 142 -10.42 -12.09 6.90
N ILE A 143 -9.43 -12.48 6.08
CA ILE A 143 -8.51 -13.60 6.37
C ILE A 143 -7.12 -13.12 6.78
N ALA A 144 -6.78 -11.87 6.48
CA ALA A 144 -5.60 -11.18 7.00
C ALA A 144 -5.81 -9.67 7.01
N GLU A 145 -5.24 -8.98 8.00
CA GLU A 145 -5.22 -7.51 8.06
C GLU A 145 -3.96 -6.98 8.74
N GLU A 146 -3.56 -5.77 8.39
CA GLU A 146 -2.40 -5.06 8.94
C GLU A 146 -2.68 -3.56 9.04
N ILE A 147 -2.25 -2.90 10.13
CA ILE A 147 -2.39 -1.45 10.38
C ILE A 147 -1.03 -0.80 10.59
#